data_AF-A0A7C8KNX7-F1
#
_entry.id   AF-A0A7C8KNX7-F1
#
_cell.length_a   1.000
_cell.length_b   1.000
_cell.length_c   1.000
_cell.angle_alpha   90.00
_cell.angle_beta   90.00
_cell.angle_gamma   90.00
#
_symmetry.space_group_name_H-M   'P 1'
#
loop_
_entity.id
_entity.type
_entity.pdbx_description
1 polymer ?
#
loop_
_entity_poly.entity_id
_entity_poly.type
_entity_poly.pdbx_seq_one_letter_code
_entity_poly.pdbx_strand_id
1 'polypeptide(L)' 'MAASKSTNQYPRNVLRRIVKAHSGCNISKNADILIYLDYALFLEQYAQTNDLCTTKTNQ' A
#
# COMPACT_ATOMS: atom_id res chain seq x y z
N MET A 1 -3.81 25.27 -19.09
CA MET A 1 -4.59 24.09 -18.62
C MET A 1 -3.78 22.83 -18.86
N ALA A 2 -3.12 22.29 -17.84
CA ALA A 2 -2.56 20.93 -17.84
C ALA A 2 -2.19 20.53 -16.40
N ALA A 3 -3.19 20.33 -15.56
CA ALA A 3 -3.01 19.64 -14.29
C ALA A 3 -3.73 18.29 -14.40
N SER A 4 -2.97 17.22 -14.69
CA SER A 4 -3.40 15.86 -14.36
C SER A 4 -2.27 14.86 -14.57
N LYS A 5 -1.50 14.59 -13.51
CA LYS A 5 -1.00 13.23 -13.29
C LYS A 5 -0.91 12.91 -11.81
N SER A 6 -2.07 12.83 -11.16
CA SER A 6 -2.20 12.11 -9.90
C SER A 6 -2.38 10.61 -10.22
N THR A 7 -1.32 9.94 -10.68
CA THR A 7 -1.27 8.48 -10.52
C THR A 7 -0.79 8.21 -9.11
N ASN A 8 -1.64 8.55 -8.13
CA ASN A 8 -1.52 8.17 -6.73
C ASN A 8 -1.87 6.67 -6.59
N GLN A 9 -1.35 5.87 -7.51
CA GLN A 9 -1.48 4.42 -7.50
C GLN A 9 -0.26 3.92 -6.76
N TYR A 10 -0.49 3.23 -5.64
CA TYR A 10 0.59 2.66 -4.84
C TYR A 10 1.57 1.90 -5.76
N PRO A 11 2.89 1.98 -5.49
CA PRO A 11 3.92 1.52 -6.42
C PRO A 11 3.90 -0.02 -6.54
N ARG A 12 3.03 -0.55 -7.39
CA ARG A 12 2.75 -1.98 -7.56
C ARG A 12 4.00 -2.77 -7.92
N ASN A 13 4.87 -2.19 -8.76
CA ASN A 13 6.14 -2.81 -9.14
C ASN A 13 7.08 -3.02 -7.95
N VAL A 14 7.05 -2.10 -6.97
CA VAL A 14 7.88 -2.19 -5.77
C VAL A 14 7.33 -3.27 -4.84
N LEU A 15 6.02 -3.29 -4.58
CA LEU A 15 5.37 -4.33 -3.79
C LEU A 15 5.67 -5.72 -4.35
N ARG A 16 5.55 -5.88 -5.67
CA ARG A 16 5.84 -7.14 -6.34
C ARG A 16 7.28 -7.59 -6.16
N ARG A 17 8.25 -6.66 -6.26
CA ARG A 17 9.68 -6.96 -6.04
C ARG A 17 9.94 -7.40 -4.60
N ILE A 18 9.34 -6.71 -3.63
CA ILE A 18 9.47 -7.03 -2.20
C ILE A 18 8.91 -8.44 -1.97
N VAL A 19 7.66 -8.71 -2.36
CA VAL A 19 7.05 -10.02 -2.14
C VAL A 19 7.81 -11.13 -2.86
N LYS A 20 8.30 -10.90 -4.08
CA LYS A 20 9.12 -11.89 -4.80
C LYS A 20 10.43 -12.21 -4.05
N ALA A 21 11.10 -11.19 -3.50
CA ALA A 21 12.33 -11.37 -2.74
C ALA A 21 12.09 -12.16 -1.43
N HIS A 22 10.96 -11.94 -0.76
CA HIS A 22 10.65 -12.61 0.51
C HIS A 22 10.00 -13.99 0.36
N SER A 23 9.24 -14.23 -0.72
CA SER A 23 8.55 -15.50 -0.96
C SER A 23 9.38 -16.51 -1.74
N GLY A 24 10.39 -16.06 -2.50
CA GLY A 24 11.15 -16.93 -3.42
C GLY A 24 10.32 -17.46 -4.61
N CYS A 25 9.07 -17.02 -4.75
CA CYS A 25 8.11 -17.54 -5.73
C CYS A 25 7.78 -16.50 -6.80
N ASN A 26 7.41 -17.00 -7.99
CA ASN A 26 6.88 -16.14 -9.05
C ASN A 26 5.41 -15.80 -8.74
N ILE A 27 5.10 -14.50 -8.71
CA ILE A 27 3.76 -14.00 -8.38
C ILE A 27 2.89 -13.95 -9.63
N SER A 28 1.81 -14.73 -9.62
CA SER A 28 0.78 -14.73 -10.67
C SER A 28 0.06 -13.37 -10.75
N LYS A 29 -0.56 -13.06 -11.90
CA LYS A 29 -1.26 -11.77 -12.08
C LYS A 29 -2.38 -11.55 -11.06
N ASN A 30 -3.10 -12.60 -10.69
CA ASN A 30 -4.20 -12.50 -9.72
C ASN A 30 -3.67 -12.29 -8.31
N ALA A 31 -2.60 -12.98 -7.92
CA ALA A 31 -1.95 -12.77 -6.64
C ALA A 31 -1.40 -11.34 -6.51
N ASP A 32 -0.80 -10.80 -7.57
CA ASP A 32 -0.30 -9.41 -7.61
C ASP A 32 -1.42 -8.38 -7.38
N ILE A 33 -2.64 -8.64 -7.89
CA ILE A 33 -3.80 -7.78 -7.65
C ILE A 33 -4.26 -7.85 -6.19
N LEU A 34 -4.33 -9.05 -5.61
CA LEU A 34 -4.78 -9.24 -4.23
C LEU A 34 -3.81 -8.61 -3.23
N ILE A 35 -2.49 -8.80 -3.42
CA ILE A 35 -1.44 -8.19 -2.60
C ILE A 35 -1.54 -6.65 -2.64
N TYR A 36 -1.80 -6.10 -3.82
CA TYR A 36 -1.95 -4.66 -3.97
C TYR A 36 -3.17 -4.12 -3.21
N LEU A 37 -4.30 -4.82 -3.28
CA LEU A 37 -5.53 -4.43 -2.58
C LEU A 37 -5.36 -4.52 -1.06
N ASP A 38 -4.76 -5.60 -0.57
CA ASP A 38 -4.45 -5.79 0.85
C ASP A 38 -3.54 -4.67 1.38
N TYR A 39 -2.50 -4.32 0.62
CA TYR A 39 -1.62 -3.20 0.97
C TYR A 39 -2.34 -1.85 1.03
N ALA A 40 -3.24 -1.57 0.08
CA ALA A 40 -4.01 -0.32 0.06
C ALA A 40 -4.92 -0.22 1.30
N LEU A 41 -5.63 -1.31 1.63
CA LEU A 41 -6.47 -1.38 2.83
C LEU A 41 -5.65 -1.26 4.12
N PHE A 42 -4.46 -1.89 4.16
CA PHE A 42 -3.55 -1.76 5.29
C PHE A 42 -3.12 -0.32 5.52
N LEU A 43 -2.81 0.44 4.46
CA LEU A 43 -2.42 1.84 4.60
C LEU A 43 -3.57 2.75 5.05
N GLU A 44 -4.79 2.49 4.59
CA GLU A 44 -5.99 3.19 5.06
C GLU A 44 -6.23 2.92 6.56
N GLN A 45 -6.15 1.65 6.97
CA GLN A 45 -6.24 1.26 8.37
C GLN A 45 -5.11 1.85 9.21
N TYR A 46 -3.89 1.90 8.67
CA TYR A 46 -2.75 2.49 9.34
C TYR A 46 -2.96 4.00 9.53
N ALA A 47 -3.39 4.73 8.51
CA ALA A 47 -3.70 6.16 8.63
C ALA A 47 -4.77 6.41 9.72
N GLN A 48 -5.86 5.64 9.69
CA GLN A 48 -6.94 5.75 10.68
C GLN A 48 -6.47 5.44 12.12
N THR A 49 -5.63 4.44 12.30
CA THR A 49 -5.11 4.07 13.63
C THR A 49 -4.08 5.06 14.17
N ASN A 50 -3.26 5.67 13.32
CA ASN A 50 -2.30 6.69 13.75
C ASN A 50 -2.98 8.02 14.08
N ASP A 51 -4.06 8.41 13.39
CA ASP A 51 -4.84 9.60 13.76
C ASP A 51 -5.48 9.47 15.15
N LEU A 52 -5.87 8.26 15.54
CA LEU A 52 -6.39 7.98 16.88
C LEU A 52 -5.30 7.96 17.98
N CYS A 53 -4.02 7.79 17.61
CA CYS A 53 -2.90 7.73 18.55
C CYS A 53 -2.17 9.08 18.70
N THR A 54 -2.15 9.94 17.66
CA THR A 54 -1.56 11.29 17.71
C THR A 54 -2.39 12.28 18.54
N THR A 55 -3.70 12.05 18.66
CA THR A 55 -4.62 12.85 19.48
C THR A 55 -4.62 12.50 20.96
N LYS A 56 -3.84 11.50 21.40
CA LYS A 56 -3.72 11.09 22.81
C LYS A 56 -2.32 11.33 23.41
N THR A 57 -1.45 12.09 22.75
CA THR A 57 -0.11 12.44 23.27
C THR A 57 0.01 13.90 23.70
N ASN A 58 -1.10 14.51 24.13
CA ASN A 58 -1.11 15.75 24.91
C ASN A 58 -2.30 15.70 25.88
N GLN A 59 -2.16 14.92 26.95
CA GLN A 59 -2.96 15.12 28.16
C GLN A 59 -2.03 15.07 29.37
#